data_AF-A0A8E2F3G1-F1
#
_entry.id   AF-A0A8E2F3G1-F1
#
_cell.length_a   1.000
_cell.length_b   1.000
_cell.length_c   1.000
_cell.angle_alpha   90.00
_cell.angle_beta   90.00
_cell.angle_gamma   90.00
#
_symmetry.space_group_name_H-M   'P 1'
#
loop_
_entity.id
_entity.type
_entity.pdbx_description
1 polymer ?
#
loop_
_entity_poly.entity_id
_entity_poly.type
_entity_poly.pdbx_seq_one_letter_code
_entity_poly.pdbx_strand_id
1 'polypeptide(L)'
;NISIIFSFWKKTLQIISMLLSSQNIRFVQLDGSVPLSDRRERLSAFQKDKQISVLLMTLGTGAVGLNLTVATRIHIVEPQWNPSIESQAIGRAIRLGQQKQVTVIRYVMQNTVEQIIQSRQTLKLQLAELGFEAADEE
;
A
#
# COMPACT_ATOMS: atom_id res chain seq x y z
N ASN A 1 -3.46 8.48 14.43
CA ASN A 1 -3.42 8.33 12.97
C ASN A 1 -2.92 6.94 12.63
N ILE A 2 -3.69 6.19 11.84
CA ILE A 2 -3.33 4.82 11.45
C ILE A 2 -2.79 4.87 10.02
N SER A 3 -1.62 4.30 9.81
CA SER A 3 -0.89 4.36 8.54
C SER A 3 -0.59 2.97 8.01
N ILE A 4 -0.72 2.80 6.70
CA ILE A 4 -0.23 1.60 5.99
C ILE A 4 0.94 2.02 5.12
N ILE A 5 2.05 1.30 5.22
CA ILE A 5 3.23 1.52 4.41
C ILE A 5 3.42 0.33 3.49
N PHE A 6 3.31 0.58 2.20
CA PHE A 6 3.50 -0.37 1.13
C PHE A 6 4.91 -0.28 0.57
N SER A 7 5.50 -1.45 0.36
CA SER A 7 6.72 -1.60 -0.43
C SER A 7 6.62 -2.84 -1.32
N PHE A 8 7.36 -2.87 -2.42
CA PHE A 8 7.58 -4.08 -3.20
C PHE A 8 8.66 -4.97 -2.55
N TRP A 9 9.59 -4.37 -1.80
CA TRP A 9 10.79 -5.04 -1.31
C TRP A 9 10.70 -5.34 0.18
N LYS A 10 10.88 -6.61 0.55
CA LYS A 10 10.99 -7.00 1.96
C LYS A 10 12.13 -6.29 2.67
N LYS A 11 13.24 -6.06 1.98
CA LYS A 11 14.41 -5.37 2.52
C LYS A 11 14.08 -3.92 2.89
N THR A 12 13.30 -3.22 2.08
CA THR A 12 12.81 -1.87 2.41
C THR A 12 11.94 -1.91 3.66
N LEU A 13 11.01 -2.87 3.77
CA LEU A 13 10.20 -3.03 4.99
C LEU A 13 11.06 -3.32 6.24
N GLN A 14 12.12 -4.13 6.10
CA GLN A 14 13.07 -4.38 7.20
C GLN A 14 13.81 -3.11 7.63
N ILE A 15 14.23 -2.27 6.69
CA ILE A 15 14.86 -0.98 7.02
C ILE A 15 13.87 -0.08 7.75
N ILE A 16 12.65 0.02 7.24
CA ILE A 16 11.58 0.83 7.86
C ILE A 16 11.25 0.28 9.25
N SER A 17 11.17 -1.04 9.44
CA SER A 17 10.86 -1.64 10.74
C SER A 17 11.93 -1.36 11.79
N MET A 18 13.21 -1.37 11.41
CA MET A 18 14.32 -0.95 12.27
C MET A 18 14.20 0.53 12.65
N LEU A 19 13.88 1.40 11.69
CA LEU A 19 13.68 2.83 11.95
C LEU A 19 12.50 3.08 12.90
N LEU A 20 11.35 2.45 12.66
CA LEU A 20 10.18 2.56 13.54
C LEU A 20 10.49 2.07 14.96
N SER A 21 11.22 0.95 15.08
CA SER A 21 11.66 0.42 16.37
C SER A 21 12.58 1.40 17.11
N SER A 22 13.54 2.03 16.41
CA SER A 22 14.44 3.04 16.99
C SER A 22 13.71 4.27 17.53
N GLN A 23 12.52 4.56 16.99
CA GLN A 23 11.67 5.68 17.39
C GLN A 23 10.54 5.25 18.34
N ASN A 24 10.57 4.01 18.85
CA ASN A 24 9.53 3.44 19.71
C ASN A 24 8.10 3.48 19.12
N ILE A 25 7.98 3.39 17.79
CA ILE A 25 6.69 3.35 17.10
C ILE A 25 6.26 1.89 16.96
N ARG A 26 5.09 1.53 17.51
CA ARG A 26 4.57 0.15 17.40
C ARG A 26 3.96 -0.10 16.04
N PHE A 27 4.37 -1.21 15.42
CA PHE A 27 3.92 -1.61 14.09
C PHE A 27 3.68 -3.13 14.00
N VAL A 28 2.95 -3.52 12.97
CA VAL A 28 2.82 -4.91 12.52
C VAL A 28 3.40 -5.02 11.12
N GLN A 29 4.07 -6.13 10.81
CA GLN A 29 4.58 -6.42 9.48
C GLN A 29 3.92 -7.65 8.88
N LEU A 30 3.44 -7.51 7.64
CA LEU A 30 2.87 -8.56 6.81
C LEU A 30 3.57 -8.58 5.45
N ASP A 31 4.47 -9.55 5.26
CA ASP A 31 5.08 -9.81 3.97
C ASP A 31 4.93 -11.28 3.57
N GLY A 32 5.41 -11.62 2.38
CA GLY A 32 5.24 -12.95 1.79
C GLY A 32 5.77 -14.12 2.64
N SER A 33 6.63 -13.90 3.65
CA SER A 33 7.09 -14.97 4.55
C SER A 33 6.17 -15.23 5.73
N VAL A 34 5.15 -14.40 5.96
CA VAL A 34 4.19 -14.62 7.05
C VAL A 34 3.17 -15.68 6.61
N PRO A 35 3.06 -16.82 7.32
CA PRO A 35 2.07 -17.87 7.04
C PRO A 35 0.64 -17.32 7.09
N LEU A 36 -0.27 -17.91 6.32
CA LEU A 36 -1.67 -17.45 6.24
C LEU A 36 -2.39 -17.49 7.60
N SER A 37 -2.09 -18.48 8.45
CA SER A 37 -2.61 -18.59 9.82
C SER A 37 -2.30 -17.34 10.64
N ASP A 38 -1.05 -16.91 10.59
CA ASP A 38 -0.51 -15.85 11.45
C ASP A 38 -0.91 -14.46 10.95
N ARG A 39 -1.21 -14.31 9.66
CA ARG A 39 -1.68 -13.04 9.09
C ARG A 39 -2.93 -12.55 9.79
N ARG A 40 -3.91 -13.44 10.04
CA ARG A 40 -5.18 -13.08 10.69
C ARG A 40 -4.96 -12.54 12.10
N GLU A 41 -4.10 -13.19 12.87
CA GLU A 41 -3.78 -12.77 14.23
C GLU A 41 -3.10 -11.39 14.24
N ARG A 42 -2.08 -11.20 13.41
CA ARG A 42 -1.36 -9.93 13.26
C ARG A 42 -2.26 -8.78 12.82
N LEU A 43 -3.20 -9.03 11.90
CA LEU A 43 -4.20 -8.05 11.49
C LEU A 43 -5.18 -7.74 12.62
N SER A 44 -5.60 -8.76 13.37
CA SER A 44 -6.48 -8.56 14.53
C SER A 44 -5.80 -7.69 15.57
N ALA A 45 -4.51 -7.91 15.83
CA ALA A 45 -3.71 -7.05 16.70
C ALA A 45 -3.68 -5.60 16.19
N PHE A 46 -3.39 -5.39 14.90
CA PHE A 46 -3.40 -4.05 14.28
C PHE A 46 -4.77 -3.34 14.37
N GLN A 47 -5.88 -4.07 14.27
CA GLN A 47 -7.22 -3.50 14.34
C GLN A 47 -7.67 -3.21 15.78
N LYS A 48 -7.28 -4.03 16.76
CA LYS A 48 -7.78 -3.98 18.14
C LYS A 48 -6.87 -3.19 19.08
N ASP A 49 -5.55 -3.30 18.90
CA ASP A 49 -4.57 -2.61 19.75
C ASP A 49 -4.37 -1.17 19.26
N LYS A 50 -4.96 -0.21 19.97
CA LYS A 50 -4.82 1.24 19.71
C LYS A 50 -3.37 1.74 19.85
N GLN A 51 -2.54 0.92 20.49
CA GLN A 51 -1.09 0.95 20.55
C GLN A 51 -0.37 1.04 19.20
N ILE A 52 -0.90 0.27 18.24
CA ILE A 52 -0.24 -0.04 16.97
C ILE A 52 -0.77 0.93 15.93
N SER A 53 0.10 1.82 15.46
CA SER A 53 -0.28 2.88 14.52
C SER A 53 0.15 2.62 13.08
N VAL A 54 1.01 1.62 12.84
CA VAL A 54 1.59 1.36 11.52
C VAL A 54 1.44 -0.11 11.12
N LEU A 55 1.01 -0.34 9.88
CA LEU A 55 1.06 -1.62 9.21
C LEU A 55 2.07 -1.56 8.06
N LEU A 56 3.11 -2.39 8.10
CA LEU A 56 4.07 -2.60 7.03
C LEU A 56 3.60 -3.76 6.16
N MET A 57 3.52 -3.55 4.85
CA MET A 57 3.01 -4.57 3.95
C MET A 57 3.70 -4.60 2.60
N THR A 58 3.95 -5.81 2.06
CA THR A 58 4.35 -5.92 0.66
C THR A 58 3.14 -5.77 -0.28
N LEU A 59 3.30 -5.11 -1.43
CA LEU A 59 2.20 -4.93 -2.39
C LEU A 59 1.55 -6.27 -2.81
N GLY A 60 2.35 -7.33 -2.98
CA GLY A 60 1.86 -8.67 -3.34
C GLY A 60 1.06 -9.38 -2.23
N THR A 61 1.28 -9.04 -0.95
CA THR A 61 0.52 -9.64 0.17
C THR A 61 -0.82 -8.96 0.44
N GLY A 62 -1.07 -7.80 -0.16
CA GLY A 62 -2.35 -7.10 -0.09
C GLY A 62 -3.51 -7.83 -0.79
N ALA A 63 -3.23 -8.87 -1.59
CA ALA A 63 -4.24 -9.65 -2.32
C ALA A 63 -5.12 -10.54 -1.42
N VAL A 64 -4.75 -10.76 -0.15
CA VAL A 64 -5.43 -11.73 0.73
C VAL A 64 -6.55 -11.06 1.55
N GLY A 65 -7.64 -10.62 0.90
CA GLY A 65 -8.92 -10.33 1.57
C GLY A 65 -8.86 -9.47 2.85
N LEU A 66 -7.89 -8.56 2.96
CA LEU A 66 -7.61 -7.81 4.18
C LEU A 66 -8.64 -6.70 4.35
N ASN A 67 -9.44 -6.73 5.43
CA ASN A 67 -10.35 -5.64 5.74
C ASN A 67 -9.60 -4.55 6.51
N LEU A 68 -9.01 -3.58 5.81
CA LEU A 68 -8.08 -2.59 6.37
C LEU A 68 -8.75 -1.21 6.61
N THR A 69 -10.05 -1.21 6.90
CA THR A 69 -10.99 -0.07 6.99
C THR A 69 -10.70 0.96 8.10
N VAL A 70 -9.50 0.98 8.63
CA VAL A 70 -9.11 1.86 9.75
C VAL A 70 -8.01 2.85 9.34
N ALA A 71 -7.33 2.63 8.22
CA ALA A 71 -6.20 3.46 7.81
C ALA A 71 -6.65 4.82 7.26
N THR A 72 -5.99 5.87 7.73
CA THR A 72 -6.21 7.26 7.25
C THR A 72 -5.07 7.74 6.35
N ARG A 73 -3.92 7.04 6.38
CA ARG A 73 -2.75 7.36 5.56
C ARG A 73 -2.22 6.11 4.88
N ILE A 74 -1.92 6.22 3.60
CA ILE A 74 -1.29 5.17 2.80
C ILE A 74 0.01 5.74 2.24
N HIS A 75 1.10 5.06 2.48
CA HIS A 75 2.43 5.41 2.01
C HIS A 75 2.86 4.36 0.98
N ILE A 76 3.25 4.79 -0.22
CA ILE A 76 3.84 3.94 -1.26
C ILE A 76 5.29 4.38 -1.40
N VAL A 77 6.20 3.57 -0.87
CA VAL A 77 7.61 3.94 -0.67
C VAL A 77 8.38 4.00 -1.98
N GLU A 78 7.99 3.19 -2.96
CA GLU A 78 8.56 3.24 -4.31
C GLU A 78 7.49 2.92 -5.37
N PRO A 79 7.57 3.50 -6.59
CA PRO A 79 6.59 3.27 -7.64
C PRO A 79 6.73 1.88 -8.28
N GLN A 80 5.61 1.31 -8.73
CA GLN A 80 5.57 0.01 -9.40
C GLN A 80 5.28 0.14 -10.92
N TRP A 81 5.99 -0.59 -11.78
CA TRP A 81 5.79 -0.56 -13.24
C TRP A 81 4.35 -0.71 -13.78
N ASN A 82 3.49 -1.40 -13.05
CA ASN A 82 2.09 -1.68 -13.28
C ASN A 82 1.27 -0.89 -12.24
N PRO A 83 0.64 0.23 -12.65
CA PRO A 83 -0.14 1.08 -11.73
C PRO A 83 -1.34 0.35 -11.14
N SER A 84 -1.87 -0.68 -11.81
CA SER A 84 -3.01 -1.45 -11.30
C SER A 84 -2.69 -2.19 -10.00
N ILE A 85 -1.43 -2.57 -9.75
CA ILE A 85 -1.02 -3.22 -8.49
C ILE A 85 -1.17 -2.24 -7.32
N GLU A 86 -0.75 -0.99 -7.49
CA GLU A 86 -0.93 0.07 -6.48
C GLU A 86 -2.40 0.38 -6.27
N SER A 87 -3.17 0.57 -7.36
CA SER A 87 -4.60 0.85 -7.29
C SER A 87 -5.38 -0.25 -6.56
N GLN A 88 -5.04 -1.52 -6.79
CA GLN A 88 -5.62 -2.63 -6.06
C GLN A 88 -5.25 -2.58 -4.58
N ALA A 89 -3.97 -2.38 -4.24
CA ALA A 89 -3.54 -2.29 -2.84
C ALA A 89 -4.21 -1.13 -2.09
N ILE A 90 -4.32 0.05 -2.73
CA ILE A 90 -5.05 1.20 -2.21
C ILE A 90 -6.54 0.86 -2.05
N GLY A 91 -7.18 0.27 -3.06
CA GLY A 91 -8.59 -0.11 -3.02
C GLY A 91 -8.93 -1.18 -1.96
N ARG A 92 -7.94 -1.93 -1.44
CA ARG A 92 -8.14 -2.81 -0.28
C ARG A 92 -8.09 -2.04 1.05
N ALA A 93 -7.30 -0.98 1.11
CA ALA A 93 -7.23 -0.08 2.26
C ALA A 93 -8.40 0.91 2.30
N ILE A 94 -8.90 1.32 1.13
CA ILE A 94 -10.05 2.21 0.97
C ILE A 94 -11.26 1.36 0.60
N ARG A 95 -12.12 1.04 1.58
CA ARG A 95 -13.38 0.33 1.29
C ARG A 95 -14.57 1.29 1.31
N LEU A 96 -15.56 1.00 0.47
CA LEU A 96 -16.87 1.65 0.49
C LEU A 96 -17.46 1.58 1.90
N GLY A 97 -17.83 2.73 2.47
CA GLY A 97 -18.36 2.87 3.83
C GLY A 97 -17.39 3.50 4.84
N GLN A 98 -16.12 3.69 4.50
CA GLN A 98 -15.20 4.44 5.35
C GLN A 98 -15.52 5.94 5.31
N GLN A 99 -15.89 6.51 6.46
CA GLN A 99 -16.26 7.93 6.61
C GLN A 99 -15.06 8.88 6.70
N LYS A 100 -13.86 8.35 6.94
CA LYS A 100 -12.63 9.15 7.12
C LYS A 100 -11.89 9.29 5.79
N GLN A 101 -11.53 10.53 5.46
CA GLN A 101 -10.67 10.82 4.32
C GLN A 101 -9.36 10.04 4.42
N VAL A 102 -8.96 9.42 3.31
CA VAL A 102 -7.70 8.69 3.19
C VAL A 102 -6.74 9.50 2.33
N THR A 103 -5.56 9.79 2.85
CA THR A 103 -4.48 10.43 2.09
C THR A 103 -3.50 9.38 1.58
N VAL A 104 -3.28 9.34 0.26
CA VAL A 104 -2.26 8.51 -0.37
C VAL A 104 -1.03 9.37 -0.65
N ILE A 105 0.13 8.94 -0.15
CA ILE A 105 1.42 9.60 -0.29
C ILE A 105 2.33 8.67 -1.08
N ARG A 106 2.81 9.14 -2.23
CA ARG A 106 3.77 8.42 -3.08
C ARG A 106 5.12 9.09 -2.98
N TYR A 107 6.15 8.31 -2.67
CA TYR A 107 7.53 8.78 -2.66
C TYR A 107 8.14 8.48 -4.03
N VAL A 108 8.80 9.49 -4.60
CA VAL A 108 9.50 9.40 -5.89
C VAL A 108 10.81 10.17 -5.76
N MET A 109 11.93 9.48 -6.00
CA MET A 109 13.25 10.08 -5.94
C MET A 109 13.59 10.84 -7.23
N GLN A 110 13.96 12.12 -7.10
CA GLN A 110 14.33 12.97 -8.22
C GLN A 110 15.65 12.53 -8.86
N ASN A 111 15.76 12.71 -10.18
CA ASN A 111 16.93 12.35 -10.98
C ASN A 111 17.27 10.85 -10.91
N THR A 112 16.26 10.00 -10.81
CA THR A 112 16.41 8.54 -10.78
C THR A 112 15.44 7.85 -11.74
N VAL A 113 15.62 6.54 -11.89
CA VAL A 113 14.71 5.68 -12.66
C VAL A 113 13.25 5.75 -12.19
N GLU A 114 12.99 6.14 -10.94
CA GLU A 114 11.62 6.23 -10.40
C GLU A 114 10.76 7.25 -11.14
N GLN A 115 11.34 8.35 -11.64
CA GLN A 115 10.61 9.32 -12.47
C GLN A 115 10.20 8.72 -13.81
N ILE A 116 11.05 7.88 -14.41
CA ILE A 116 10.72 7.15 -15.64
C ILE A 116 9.58 6.17 -15.38
N ILE A 117 9.63 5.44 -14.27
CA ILE A 117 8.56 4.51 -13.87
C ILE A 117 7.24 5.28 -13.72
N GLN A 118 7.26 6.42 -13.03
CA GLN A 118 6.08 7.27 -12.85
C GLN A 118 5.51 7.74 -14.20
N SER A 119 6.34 8.24 -15.11
CA SER A 119 5.88 8.65 -16.45
C SER A 119 5.27 7.49 -17.23
N ARG A 120 5.84 6.27 -17.11
CA ARG A 120 5.29 5.07 -17.75
C ARG A 120 3.97 4.61 -17.12
N GLN A 121 3.80 4.77 -15.81
CA GLN A 121 2.51 4.53 -15.15
C GLN A 121 1.43 5.48 -15.70
N THR A 122 1.72 6.78 -15.78
CA THR A 122 0.78 7.77 -16.32
C THR A 122 0.37 7.42 -17.75
N LEU A 123 1.33 7.08 -18.62
CA LEU A 123 1.03 6.67 -19.99
C LEU A 123 0.15 5.42 -20.03
N LYS A 124 0.44 4.40 -19.21
CA LYS A 124 -0.38 3.18 -19.14
C LYS A 124 -1.82 3.47 -18.71
N LEU A 125 -2.02 4.38 -17.76
CA LEU A 125 -3.35 4.78 -17.30
C LEU A 125 -4.12 5.53 -18.39
N GLN A 126 -3.48 6.48 -19.06
CA GLN A 126 -4.08 7.23 -20.18
C GLN A 126 -4.51 6.32 -21.33
N LEU A 127 -3.65 5.37 -21.70
CA LEU A 127 -3.98 4.40 -22.74
C LEU A 127 -5.14 3.49 -22.34
N ALA A 128 -5.24 3.13 -21.06
CA ALA A 128 -6.37 2.35 -20.56
C ALA A 128 -7.68 3.16 -20.64
N GLU A 129 -7.66 4.43 -20.22
CA GLU A 129 -8.81 5.34 -20.25
C GLU A 129 -9.36 5.53 -21.68
N LEU A 130 -8.50 5.83 -22.65
CA LEU A 130 -8.87 5.94 -24.07
C LEU A 130 -9.53 4.66 -24.62
N GLY A 131 -9.05 3.49 -24.19
CA GLY A 131 -9.61 2.21 -24.61
C GLY A 131 -11.01 1.94 -24.06
N PHE A 132 -11.35 2.49 -22.89
CA PHE A 132 -12.70 2.38 -22.32
C PHE A 132 -13.68 3.34 -23.00
N GLU A 133 -13.26 4.58 -23.28
CA GLU A 133 -14.09 5.55 -24.01
C GLU A 133 -14.48 5.04 -25.40
N ALA A 134 -13.54 4.44 -26.13
CA ALA A 134 -13.80 3.87 -27.45
C ALA A 134 -14.76 2.66 -27.43
N ALA A 135 -14.85 1.94 -26.31
CA ALA A 135 -15.74 0.79 -26.15
C ALA A 135 -17.16 1.18 -25.69
N ASP A 136 -17.32 2.36 -25.08
CA ASP A 136 -18.62 2.91 -24.67
C ASP A 136 -19.33 3.66 -25.82
N GLU A 137 -18.61 3.98 -26.91
CA GLU A 137 -19.14 4.62 -28.12
C GLU A 137 -19.63 3.63 -29.21
N GLU A 138 -19.45 2.31 -29.01
CA GLU A 138 -20.00 1.22 -29.85
C GLU A 138 -21.32 0.64 -29.29
#